data_AF-A0A1H0GPJ0-F1
#
_entry.id   AF-A0A1H0GPJ0-F1
#
_cell.length_a   1.000
_cell.length_b   1.000
_cell.length_c   1.000
_cell.angle_alpha   90.00
_cell.angle_beta   90.00
_cell.angle_gamma   90.00
#
_symmetry.space_group_name_H-M   'P 1'
#
loop_
_entity.id
_entity.type
_entity.pdbx_description
1 polymer ?
#
loop_
_entity_poly.entity_id
_entity_poly.type
_entity_poly.pdbx_seq_one_letter_code
_entity_poly.pdbx_strand_id
1 'polypeptide(L)' 'MPKYANLSTEATDFLRKKTGSTQLECYTYIDSERAEDSFFVVKTSNKVIHVSFAEITFEPSSYQSLMEGLYRAIYE' A
#
# COMPACT_ATOMS: atom_id res chain seq x y z
N MET A 1 0.04 -21.24 -5.09
CA MET A 1 1.06 -20.59 -5.94
C MET A 1 1.66 -19.42 -5.17
N PRO A 2 2.94 -19.06 -5.37
CA PRO A 2 3.53 -17.89 -4.74
C PRO A 2 2.78 -16.61 -5.15
N LYS A 3 2.46 -15.75 -4.17
CA LYS A 3 1.81 -14.44 -4.37
C LYS A 3 2.90 -13.38 -4.57
N TYR A 4 2.87 -12.67 -5.69
CA TYR A 4 3.87 -11.65 -6.02
C TYR A 4 3.25 -10.26 -5.99
N ALA A 5 3.79 -9.38 -5.15
CA ALA A 5 3.45 -7.96 -5.17
C ALA A 5 4.22 -7.25 -6.28
N ASN A 6 3.54 -6.37 -7.01
CA ASN A 6 4.12 -5.58 -8.09
C ASN A 6 4.34 -4.14 -7.63
N LEU A 7 5.35 -3.47 -8.18
CA LEU A 7 5.57 -2.05 -7.87
C LEU A 7 4.33 -1.25 -8.28
N SER A 8 3.78 -0.49 -7.33
CA SER A 8 2.68 0.43 -7.56
C SER A 8 3.24 1.84 -7.67
N THR A 9 3.41 2.32 -8.90
CA THR A 9 3.92 3.67 -9.18
C THR A 9 3.02 4.72 -8.54
N GLU A 10 1.71 4.55 -8.64
CA GLU A 10 0.72 5.47 -8.09
C GLU A 10 0.80 5.58 -6.56
N ALA A 11 0.80 4.43 -5.86
CA ALA A 11 0.90 4.43 -4.39
C ALA A 11 2.28 4.92 -3.91
N THR A 12 3.33 4.63 -4.68
CA THR A 12 4.67 5.16 -4.43
C THR A 12 4.65 6.68 -4.50
N ASP A 13 4.21 7.26 -5.61
CA ASP A 13 4.20 8.71 -5.79
C ASP A 13 3.31 9.42 -4.76
N PHE A 14 2.15 8.83 -4.44
CA PHE A 14 1.27 9.32 -3.39
C PHE A 14 1.99 9.41 -2.02
N LEU A 15 2.59 8.30 -1.58
CA LEU A 15 3.29 8.26 -0.29
C LEU A 15 4.52 9.18 -0.27
N ARG A 16 5.27 9.27 -1.37
CA ARG A 16 6.39 10.21 -1.50
C ARG A 16 5.92 11.65 -1.39
N LYS A 17 4.80 12.01 -2.02
CA LYS A 17 4.20 13.35 -1.93
C LYS A 17 3.75 13.68 -0.50
N LYS A 18 3.21 12.71 0.23
CA LYS A 18 2.76 12.89 1.63
C LYS A 18 3.92 12.98 2.62
N THR A 19 4.99 12.20 2.42
CA THR A 19 6.09 12.06 3.39
C THR A 19 7.34 12.87 3.04
N GLY A 20 7.48 13.33 1.79
CA GLY A 20 8.70 13.95 1.27
C GLY A 20 9.86 12.96 1.03
N SER A 21 9.67 11.66 1.27
CA SER A 21 10.73 10.66 1.08
C SER A 21 10.91 10.31 -0.39
N THR A 22 12.15 10.28 -0.88
CA THR A 22 12.48 9.83 -2.25
C THR A 22 12.89 8.36 -2.33
N GLN A 23 13.15 7.73 -1.18
CA GLN A 23 13.65 6.35 -1.07
C GLN A 23 12.55 5.35 -0.72
N LEU A 24 11.28 5.79 -0.75
CA LEU A 24 10.13 4.93 -0.50
C LEU A 24 9.66 4.28 -1.81
N GLU A 25 9.36 2.99 -1.77
CA GLU A 25 8.72 2.23 -2.85
C GLU A 25 7.53 1.47 -2.27
N CYS A 26 6.40 1.52 -2.96
CA CYS A 26 5.19 0.81 -2.58
C CYS A 26 4.90 -0.28 -3.59
N TYR A 27 4.75 -1.51 -3.11
CA TYR A 27 4.34 -2.67 -3.89
C TYR A 27 2.94 -3.08 -3.46
N THR A 28 2.17 -3.63 -4.39
CA THR A 28 0.78 -4.02 -4.16
C THR A 28 0.54 -5.39 -4.75
N TYR A 29 -0.17 -6.22 -3.99
CA TYR A 29 -0.79 -7.44 -4.49
C TYR A 29 -2.30 -7.30 -4.29
N ILE A 30 -3.05 -7.52 -5.37
CA ILE A 30 -4.52 -7.53 -5.35
C ILE A 30 -4.96 -8.94 -5.71
N ASP A 31 -5.69 -9.57 -4.81
CA ASP A 31 -6.38 -10.83 -5.04
C ASP A 31 -7.78 -10.53 -5.59
N SER A 32 -8.08 -11.01 -6.79
CA SER A 32 -9.34 -10.74 -7.49
C SER A 32 -10.53 -11.48 -6.90
N GLU A 33 -10.30 -12.51 -6.10
CA GLU A 33 -11.35 -13.34 -5.50
C GLU A 33 -11.56 -12.98 -4.03
N ARG A 34 -10.49 -12.59 -3.33
CA ARG A 34 -10.48 -12.37 -1.88
C ARG A 34 -9.76 -11.09 -1.51
N ALA A 35 -10.49 -9.97 -1.44
CA ALA A 35 -9.91 -8.68 -1.13
C ALA A 35 -9.14 -8.66 0.21
N GLU A 36 -9.53 -9.49 1.19
CA GLU A 36 -8.82 -9.62 2.48
C GLU A 36 -7.39 -10.18 2.36
N ASP A 37 -7.11 -10.90 1.28
CA ASP A 37 -5.79 -11.45 0.96
C ASP A 37 -4.91 -10.44 0.21
N SER A 38 -5.45 -9.25 -0.11
CA SER A 38 -4.72 -8.16 -0.77
C SER A 38 -3.91 -7.36 0.24
N PHE A 39 -2.75 -6.86 -0.19
CA PHE A 39 -1.83 -6.16 0.70
C PHE A 39 -0.92 -5.18 -0.02
N PHE A 40 -0.38 -4.25 0.75
CA PHE A 40 0.74 -3.40 0.38
C PHE A 40 2.03 -3.85 1.05
N VAL A 41 3.15 -3.66 0.36
CA VAL A 41 4.49 -3.70 0.93
C VAL A 41 5.15 -2.36 0.69
N VAL A 42 5.42 -1.63 1.76
CA VAL A 42 6.11 -0.34 1.70
C VAL A 42 7.55 -0.53 2.14
N LYS A 43 8.47 -0.38 1.18
CA LYS A 43 9.91 -0.42 1.42
C LYS A 43 10.42 1.01 1.57
N THR A 44 11.21 1.23 2.60
CA THR A 44 11.93 2.47 2.86
C THR A 44 13.43 2.17 2.97
N SER A 45 14.25 3.16 3.31
CA SER A 45 15.71 3.00 3.44
C SER A 45 16.13 2.05 4.56
N ASN A 46 15.32 1.89 5.60
CA ASN A 46 15.68 1.13 6.80
C ASN A 46 14.63 0.10 7.24
N LYS A 47 13.43 0.10 6.66
CA LYS A 47 12.35 -0.83 7.01
C LYS A 47 11.53 -1.26 5.82
N VAL A 48 10.96 -2.46 5.93
CA VAL A 48 9.90 -2.98 5.07
C VAL A 48 8.66 -3.14 5.94
N ILE A 49 7.55 -2.56 5.51
CA ILE A 49 6.27 -2.58 6.21
C ILE A 49 5.28 -3.33 5.33
N HIS A 50 4.58 -4.30 5.89
CA HIS A 50 3.50 -5.03 5.23
C HIS A 50 2.18 -4.58 5.82
N VAL A 51 1.20 -4.21 4.98
CA VAL A 51 -0.11 -3.72 5.41
C VAL A 51 -1.19 -4.50 4.67
N SER A 52 -2.03 -5.23 5.38
CA SER A 52 -3.17 -5.91 4.77
C SER A 52 -4.28 -4.91 4.45
N PHE A 53 -5.00 -5.11 3.35
CA PHE A 53 -6.19 -4.30 3.06
C PHE A 53 -7.26 -4.47 4.14
N ALA A 54 -7.29 -5.61 4.83
CA ALA A 54 -8.21 -5.87 5.94
C ALA A 54 -7.94 -4.97 7.18
N GLU A 55 -6.74 -4.40 7.28
CA GLU A 55 -6.36 -3.47 8.35
C GLU A 55 -6.67 -2.00 7.98
N ILE A 56 -7.08 -1.75 6.74
CA ILE A 56 -7.34 -0.41 6.21
C ILE A 56 -8.84 -0.19 6.14
N THR A 57 -9.31 0.93 6.66
CA THR A 57 -10.67 1.41 6.38
C THR A 57 -10.65 2.25 5.11
N PHE A 58 -11.35 1.81 4.06
CA PHE A 58 -11.43 2.52 2.77
C PHE A 58 -12.75 2.27 2.04
N GLU A 59 -13.06 3.14 1.08
CA GLU A 59 -14.18 2.96 0.15
C GLU A 59 -13.78 2.05 -1.02
N PRO A 60 -14.44 0.89 -1.23
CA PRO A 60 -14.03 -0.09 -2.26
C PRO A 60 -14.03 0.45 -3.71
N SER A 61 -14.85 1.45 -3.99
CA SER A 61 -14.92 2.10 -5.31
C SER A 61 -13.84 3.18 -5.51
N SER A 62 -12.98 3.44 -4.52
CA SER A 62 -12.01 4.53 -4.53
C SER A 62 -10.61 4.05 -4.17
N TYR A 63 -9.76 3.89 -5.18
CA TYR A 63 -8.35 3.59 -4.95
C TYR A 63 -7.63 4.69 -4.16
N GLN A 64 -8.05 5.95 -4.33
CA GLN A 64 -7.55 7.07 -3.53
C GLN A 64 -7.84 6.89 -2.04
N SER A 65 -9.05 6.44 -1.67
CA SER A 65 -9.42 6.17 -0.27
C SER A 65 -8.54 5.08 0.33
N LEU A 66 -8.23 4.04 -0.46
CA LEU A 66 -7.32 2.97 -0.05
C LEU A 66 -5.90 3.50 0.21
N MET A 67 -5.36 4.34 -0.67
CA MET A 67 -4.03 4.95 -0.47
C MET A 67 -3.99 5.88 0.74
N GLU A 68 -5.05 6.64 1.00
CA GLU A 68 -5.15 7.44 2.22
C GLU A 68 -5.17 6.57 3.47
N GLY A 69 -5.94 5.48 3.45
CA GLY A 69 -5.97 4.52 4.54
C GLY A 69 -4.62 3.84 4.77
N LEU A 70 -3.88 3.50 3.70
CA LEU A 70 -2.50 3.00 3.78
C LEU A 70 -1.58 4.01 4.48
N TYR A 71 -1.67 5.29 4.12
CA TYR A 71 -0.86 6.33 4.78
C TYR A 71 -1.17 6.41 6.28
N ARG A 72 -2.45 6.41 6.66
CA ARG A 72 -2.84 6.42 8.08
C ARG A 72 -2.31 5.19 8.82
N ALA A 73 -2.49 3.99 8.27
CA ALA A 73 -2.04 2.75 8.89
C ALA A 73 -0.52 2.69 9.17
N ILE A 74 0.30 3.47 8.45
CA ILE A 74 1.76 3.50 8.63
C ILE A 74 2.21 4.63 9.56
N TYR A 75 1.52 5.77 9.53
CA TYR A 75 2.02 7.04 10.09
C TYR A 75 1.13 7.68 11.15
N GLU A 76 -0.07 7.16 11.40
CA GLU A 76 -1.01 7.60 12.46
C GLU A 76 -1.29 6.46 13.43
#